data_AF-A0A9R0SGH2-F1
#
_entry.id   AF-A0A9R0SGH2-F1
#
_cell.length_a   1.000
_cell.length_b   1.000
_cell.length_c   1.000
_cell.angle_alpha   90.00
_cell.angle_beta   90.00
_cell.angle_gamma   90.00
#
_symmetry.space_group_name_H-M   'P 1'
#
loop_
_entity.id
_entity.type
_entity.pdbx_description
1 polymer ?
#
loop_
_entity_poly.entity_id
_entity_poly.type
_entity_poly.pdbx_seq_one_letter_code
_entity_poly.pdbx_strand_id
1 'polypeptide(L)' 'MPDVSELKIIDGALPCIEGLYIVSMSKLDKVPQGIESLRSLKKLWLLYLHKDFRTQWDTEGMDPKMLHVPEVRV' A
#
# COMPACT_ATOMS: atom_id res chain seq x y z
N MET A 1 -6.21 1.03 14.01
CA MET A 1 -7.06 2.25 13.91
C MET A 1 -8.23 1.90 13.00
N PRO A 2 -9.36 1.41 13.54
CA PRO A 2 -10.40 0.75 12.75
C PRO A 2 -11.16 1.70 11.80
N ASP A 3 -11.11 3.00 12.07
CA ASP A 3 -11.86 4.01 11.32
C ASP A 3 -11.07 4.68 10.18
N VAL A 4 -9.80 4.32 9.98
CA VAL A 4 -9.00 4.89 8.89
C VAL A 4 -9.51 4.33 7.56
N SER A 5 -10.09 5.22 6.75
CA SER A 5 -10.59 4.92 5.41
C SER A 5 -9.74 5.53 4.29
N GLU A 6 -8.77 6.37 4.64
CA GLU A 6 -7.90 7.03 3.67
C GLU A 6 -6.46 7.08 4.18
N LEU A 7 -5.53 6.77 3.29
CA LEU A 7 -4.10 6.94 3.50
C LEU A 7 -3.48 7.55 2.25
N LYS A 8 -2.64 8.57 2.44
CA LYS A 8 -1.91 9.24 1.36
C LYS A 8 -0.43 9.31 1.71
N ILE A 9 0.40 8.95 0.76
CA ILE A 9 1.84 9.21 0.77
C ILE A 9 2.05 10.50 -0.02
N ILE A 10 2.45 11.55 0.67
CA ILE A 10 2.73 12.85 0.04
C ILE A 10 4.11 12.84 -0.63
N ASP A 11 4.29 13.68 -1.64
CA ASP A 11 5.55 13.78 -2.36
C ASP A 11 6.73 14.06 -1.42
N GLY A 12 7.81 13.30 -1.60
CA GLY A 12 9.02 13.40 -0.76
C GLY A 12 8.88 12.76 0.63
N ALA A 13 7.72 12.19 0.98
CA ALA A 13 7.57 11.46 2.23
C ALA A 13 8.42 10.18 2.23
N LEU A 14 8.97 9.87 3.41
CA LEU A 14 9.59 8.57 3.70
C LEU A 14 10.66 8.15 2.66
N PRO A 15 11.63 9.02 2.32
CA PRO A 15 12.54 8.82 1.18
C PRO A 15 13.45 7.60 1.29
N CYS A 16 13.60 7.02 2.49
CA CYS A 16 14.47 5.87 2.75
C CYS A 16 13.71 4.71 3.41
N ILE A 17 12.37 4.70 3.35
CA ILE A 17 11.61 3.62 3.99
C ILE A 17 11.82 2.30 3.24
N GLU A 18 12.23 1.28 3.99
CA GLU A 18 12.46 -0.06 3.42
C GLU A 18 11.30 -1.02 3.71
N GLY A 19 10.47 -0.75 4.70
CA GLY A 19 9.35 -1.60 5.08
C GLY A 19 8.11 -0.79 5.40
N LEU A 20 6.99 -1.10 4.75
CA LEU A 20 5.68 -0.51 5.04
C LEU A 20 4.66 -1.62 5.32
N TYR A 21 4.02 -1.51 6.48
CA TYR A 21 3.03 -2.46 6.96
C TYR A 21 1.73 -1.72 7.25
N ILE A 22 0.70 -2.01 6.45
CA ILE A 22 -0.65 -1.49 6.64
C ILE A 22 -1.51 -2.68 7.01
N VAL A 23 -1.89 -2.75 8.28
CA VAL A 23 -2.50 -3.94 8.87
C VAL A 23 -3.77 -3.57 9.64
N SER A 24 -4.83 -4.37 9.47
CA SER A 24 -6.08 -4.24 10.23
C SER A 24 -6.79 -2.88 10.04
N MET A 25 -6.84 -2.40 8.79
CA MET A 25 -7.59 -1.20 8.41
C MET A 25 -8.83 -1.61 7.61
N SER A 26 -9.87 -2.02 8.31
CA SER A 26 -11.09 -2.60 7.71
C SER A 26 -11.90 -1.62 6.85
N LYS A 27 -11.67 -0.30 6.96
CA LYS A 27 -12.33 0.72 6.13
C LYS A 27 -11.46 1.25 4.99
N LEU A 28 -10.19 0.83 4.90
CA LEU A 28 -9.29 1.23 3.84
C LEU A 28 -9.54 0.33 2.62
N ASP A 29 -10.31 0.85 1.66
CA ASP A 29 -10.75 0.16 0.46
C ASP A 29 -9.91 0.49 -0.78
N LYS A 30 -9.23 1.63 -0.78
CA LYS A 30 -8.41 2.13 -1.88
C LYS A 30 -6.93 1.96 -1.63
N VAL A 31 -6.18 1.74 -2.72
CA VAL A 31 -4.72 1.78 -2.70
C VAL A 31 -4.26 3.16 -2.22
N PRO A 32 -3.33 3.26 -1.25
CA PRO A 32 -2.86 4.55 -0.77
C PRO A 32 -2.25 5.37 -1.90
N GLN A 33 -2.78 6.58 -2.12
CA GLN A 33 -2.24 7.48 -3.14
C GLN A 33 -0.75 7.74 -2.89
N GLY A 34 0.06 7.68 -3.94
CA GLY A 34 1.49 7.94 -3.85
C GLY A 34 2.33 6.77 -3.33
N ILE A 35 1.75 5.60 -3.03
CA ILE A 35 2.53 4.43 -2.57
C ILE A 35 3.63 4.01 -3.56
N GLU A 36 3.41 4.22 -4.86
CA GLU A 36 4.38 3.97 -5.94
C GLU A 36 5.63 4.86 -5.88
N SER A 37 5.56 5.99 -5.17
CA SER A 37 6.68 6.93 -4.98
C SER A 37 7.73 6.41 -4.00
N LEU A 38 7.40 5.40 -3.19
CA LEU A 38 8.29 4.82 -2.20
C LEU A 38 9.31 3.88 -2.86
N ARG A 39 10.32 4.48 -3.51
CA ARG A 39 11.32 3.76 -4.31
C ARG A 39 12.29 2.89 -3.51
N SER A 40 12.47 3.18 -2.21
CA SER A 40 13.37 2.41 -1.33
C SER A 40 12.72 1.18 -0.70
N LEU A 41 11.43 0.93 -0.95
CA LEU A 41 10.70 -0.18 -0.33
C LEU A 41 11.31 -1.52 -0.73
N LYS A 42 11.58 -2.32 0.30
CA LYS A 42 11.97 -3.73 0.20
C LYS A 42 10.82 -4.66 0.60
N LYS A 43 9.93 -4.21 1.49
CA LYS A 43 8.81 -5.00 2.01
C LYS A 43 7.52 -4.17 2.07
N LEU A 44 6.45 -4.68 1.49
CA LEU A 44 5.12 -4.09 1.53
C LEU A 44 4.08 -5.13 1.92
N TRP A 45 3.48 -4.98 3.11
CA TRP A 45 2.40 -5.85 3.57
C TRP A 45 1.12 -5.04 3.77
N LEU A 46 0.07 -5.47 3.08
CA LEU A 46 -1.27 -4.88 3.06
C LEU A 46 -2.24 -5.96 3.56
N LEU A 47 -2.37 -6.11 4.88
CA LEU A 47 -3.02 -7.28 5.49
C LEU A 47 -4.28 -6.89 6.25
N TYR A 48 -5.32 -7.73 6.17
CA TYR A 48 -6.58 -7.53 6.88
C TYR A 48 -7.20 -6.14 6.62
N LEU A 49 -7.18 -5.71 5.35
CA LEU A 49 -7.79 -4.46 4.88
C LEU A 49 -9.27 -4.67 4.54
N HIS A 50 -9.91 -3.66 3.94
CA HIS A 50 -11.28 -3.83 3.45
C HIS A 50 -11.36 -4.98 2.43
N LYS A 51 -12.48 -5.72 2.43
CA LYS A 51 -12.69 -6.90 1.57
C LYS A 51 -12.50 -6.63 0.07
N ASP A 52 -12.77 -5.40 -0.36
CA ASP A 52 -12.69 -4.99 -1.77
C ASP A 52 -11.32 -4.40 -2.13
N PHE A 53 -10.39 -4.29 -1.17
CA PHE A 53 -9.06 -3.71 -1.39
C PHE A 53 -8.29 -4.47 -2.47
N ARG A 54 -8.32 -5.80 -2.44
CA ARG A 54 -7.64 -6.62 -3.45
C ARG A 54 -8.19 -6.37 -4.85
N THR A 55 -9.50 -6.20 -4.99
CA THR A 55 -10.14 -5.86 -6.27
C THR A 55 -9.67 -4.49 -6.76
N GLN A 56 -9.54 -3.48 -5.87
CA GLN A 56 -8.98 -2.18 -6.24
C GLN A 56 -7.52 -2.28 -6.66
N TRP A 57 -6.70 -3.04 -5.91
CA TRP A 57 -5.30 -3.31 -6.26
C TRP A 57 -5.14 -3.89 -7.67
N ASP A 58 -5.94 -4.91 -8.00
CA ASP A 58 -5.89 -5.55 -9.31
C ASP A 58 -6.42 -4.61 -10.42
N THR A 59 -7.48 -3.84 -10.13
CA THR A 59 -8.08 -2.87 -11.07
C THR A 59 -7.11 -1.73 -11.42
N GLU A 60 -6.34 -1.26 -10.45
CA GLU A 60 -5.32 -0.23 -10.63
C GLU A 60 -4.02 -0.76 -11.27
N GLY A 61 -3.93 -2.06 -11.52
CA GLY A 61 -2.76 -2.71 -12.14
C GLY A 61 -1.51 -2.57 -11.29
N MET A 62 -1.62 -2.78 -9.97
CA MET A 62 -0.54 -2.48 -9.03
C MET A 62 0.63 -3.47 -9.04
N ASP A 63 0.41 -4.72 -9.43
CA ASP A 63 1.47 -5.73 -9.50
C ASP A 63 2.70 -5.29 -10.32
N PRO A 64 2.57 -4.81 -11.58
CA PRO A 64 3.72 -4.31 -12.34
C PRO A 64 4.34 -3.03 -11.75
N LYS A 65 3.59 -2.24 -10.99
CA LYS A 65 4.08 -1.01 -10.34
C LYS A 65 4.89 -1.28 -9.08
N MET A 66 4.86 -2.51 -8.57
CA MET A 66 5.53 -2.93 -7.34
C MET A 66 6.70 -3.89 -7.60
N LEU A 67 7.12 -4.06 -8.85
CA LEU A 67 8.25 -4.92 -9.22
C LEU A 67 9.58 -4.54 -8.56
N HIS A 68 9.75 -3.28 -8.14
CA HIS A 68 10.92 -2.82 -7.40
C HIS A 68 10.93 -3.27 -5.94
N VAL A 69 9.80 -3.78 -5.42
CA VAL A 69 9.65 -4.25 -4.04
C VAL A 69 9.78 -5.77 -4.01
N PRO A 70 10.86 -6.34 -3.44
CA PRO A 70 11.09 -7.79 -3.42
C PRO A 70 10.02 -8.60 -2.67
N GLU A 71 9.43 -8.05 -1.61
CA GLU A 71 8.44 -8.75 -0.79
C GLU A 71 7.12 -7.99 -0.72
N VAL A 72 6.16 -8.38 -1.56
CA VAL A 72 4.80 -7.80 -1.58
C VAL A 72 3.78 -8.84 -1.10
N ARG A 73 2.89 -8.43 -0.18
CA ARG A 73 1.74 -9.22 0.28
C ARG A 73 0.51 -8.33 0.33
N VAL A 74 -0.54 -8.72 -0.40
CA VAL A 74 -1.83 -8.03 -0.52
C VAL A 74 -2.96 -9.02 -0.36
#